data_AF-A0A355F702-F1
#
_entry.id   AF-A0A355F702-F1
#
_cell.length_a   1.000
_cell.length_b   1.000
_cell.length_c   1.000
_cell.angle_alpha   90.00
_cell.angle_beta   90.00
_cell.angle_gamma   90.00
#
_symmetry.space_group_name_H-M   'P 1'
#
loop_
_entity.id
_entity.type
_entity.pdbx_description
1 polymer ?
#
loop_
_entity_poly.entity_id
_entity_poly.type
_entity_poly.pdbx_seq_one_letter_code
_entity_poly.pdbx_strand_id
1 'polypeptide(L)'
;MKRSEVILLALFLACWLLEMAVFPGWVRFDGSLPLDLYPYYGVAMSLGWLFGLLCANRTRDMDTGPTRRFILFYFVGPIGFLFLVRDMATLEAQKAAPFVPLWGLGVYAIFFLTAVILRLPLPGK
;
A
#
# COMPACT_ATOMS: atom_id res chain seq x y z
N MET A 1 16.48 0.02 -13.17
CA MET A 1 15.75 -0.39 -11.95
C MET A 1 16.49 -1.53 -11.28
N LYS A 2 16.55 -1.57 -9.96
CA LYS A 2 17.11 -2.70 -9.21
C LYS A 2 16.16 -3.91 -9.29
N ARG A 3 16.68 -5.13 -9.15
CA ARG A 3 15.88 -6.37 -9.22
C ARG A 3 14.71 -6.37 -8.21
N SER A 4 14.92 -5.83 -7.01
CA SER A 4 13.88 -5.67 -6.00
C SER A 4 12.74 -4.72 -6.42
N GLU A 5 13.04 -3.67 -7.20
CA GLU A 5 12.03 -2.72 -7.70
C GLU A 5 11.13 -3.39 -8.75
N VAL A 6 11.71 -4.24 -9.60
CA VAL A 6 10.94 -5.03 -10.58
C VAL A 6 10.02 -6.03 -9.87
N ILE A 7 10.52 -6.68 -8.81
CA ILE A 7 9.71 -7.60 -7.99
C ILE A 7 8.55 -6.87 -7.32
N LEU A 8 8.82 -5.71 -6.69
CA LEU A 8 7.78 -4.88 -6.07
C LEU A 8 6.76 -4.39 -7.11
N LEU A 9 7.22 -3.93 -8.27
CA LEU A 9 6.35 -3.50 -9.35
C LEU A 9 5.46 -4.64 -9.84
N ALA A 10 6.03 -5.83 -10.08
CA ALA A 10 5.27 -7.00 -10.50
C ALA A 10 4.23 -7.40 -9.44
N LEU A 11 4.61 -7.36 -8.16
CA LEU A 11 3.68 -7.61 -7.05
C LEU A 11 2.54 -6.58 -7.03
N PHE A 12 2.84 -5.29 -7.13
CA PHE A 12 1.81 -4.25 -7.12
C PHE A 12 0.88 -4.32 -8.32
N LEU A 13 1.43 -4.59 -9.51
CA LEU A 13 0.63 -4.81 -10.70
C LEU A 13 -0.26 -6.05 -10.52
N ALA A 14 0.25 -7.13 -9.94
CA ALA A 14 -0.56 -8.31 -9.65
C ALA A 14 -1.69 -7.99 -8.67
N CYS A 15 -1.43 -7.25 -7.57
CA CYS A 15 -2.47 -6.83 -6.63
C CYS A 15 -3.53 -5.95 -7.29
N TRP A 16 -3.11 -4.99 -8.14
CA TRP A 16 -4.04 -4.14 -8.89
C TRP A 16 -4.88 -4.93 -9.89
N LEU A 17 -4.29 -5.88 -10.62
CA LEU A 17 -5.01 -6.73 -11.57
C LEU A 17 -6.02 -7.64 -10.85
N LEU A 18 -5.66 -8.18 -9.69
CA LEU A 18 -6.57 -8.97 -8.86
C LEU A 18 -7.73 -8.10 -8.35
N GLU A 19 -7.45 -6.93 -7.80
CA GLU A 19 -8.47 -5.98 -7.35
C GLU A 19 -9.44 -5.61 -8.49
N MET A 20 -8.92 -5.32 -9.68
CA MET A 20 -9.73 -5.04 -10.87
C MET A 20 -10.59 -6.22 -11.31
N ALA A 21 -10.21 -7.47 -10.99
CA ALA A 21 -11.02 -8.65 -11.25
C ALA A 21 -12.07 -8.89 -10.15
N VAL A 22 -11.85 -8.43 -8.92
CA VAL A 22 -12.83 -8.49 -7.83
C VAL A 22 -13.96 -7.50 -8.03
N PHE A 23 -13.65 -6.27 -8.48
CA PHE A 23 -14.64 -5.21 -8.70
C PHE A 23 -15.86 -5.62 -9.55
N PRO A 24 -15.71 -6.28 -10.73
CA PRO A 24 -16.84 -6.79 -11.52
C PRO A 24 -17.40 -8.13 -11.00
N GLY A 25 -16.81 -8.71 -9.94
CA GLY A 25 -17.21 -9.99 -9.37
C GLY A 25 -16.68 -11.22 -10.11
N TRP A 26 -15.61 -11.08 -10.93
CA TRP A 26 -14.99 -12.23 -11.60
C TRP A 26 -14.24 -13.14 -10.63
N VAL A 27 -13.74 -12.57 -9.53
CA VAL A 27 -13.09 -13.28 -8.44
C VAL A 27 -13.72 -12.85 -7.12
N ARG A 28 -13.83 -13.80 -6.18
CA ARG A 28 -14.35 -13.57 -4.84
C ARG A 28 -13.33 -14.02 -3.81
N PHE A 29 -12.96 -13.11 -2.92
CA PHE A 29 -12.05 -13.38 -1.80
C PHE A 29 -12.74 -13.28 -0.44
N ASP A 30 -14.05 -13.03 -0.40
CA ASP A 30 -14.78 -12.83 0.85
C ASP A 30 -14.66 -14.05 1.77
N GLY A 31 -14.17 -13.82 2.99
CA GLY A 31 -13.96 -14.87 3.98
C GLY A 31 -12.75 -15.77 3.71
N SER A 32 -11.90 -15.46 2.73
CA SER A 32 -10.63 -16.17 2.52
C SER A 32 -9.64 -16.00 3.67
N LEU A 33 -9.74 -14.89 4.42
CA LEU A 33 -9.15 -14.72 5.74
C LEU A 33 -10.20 -14.17 6.72
N PRO A 34 -10.26 -14.66 7.96
CA PRO A 34 -11.08 -14.09 9.02
C PRO A 34 -10.42 -12.80 9.55
N LEU A 35 -10.25 -11.81 8.68
CA LEU A 35 -9.69 -10.51 9.00
C LEU A 35 -10.83 -9.60 9.47
N ASP A 36 -10.77 -9.23 10.75
CA ASP A 36 -11.48 -8.06 11.22
C ASP A 36 -10.92 -6.78 10.58
N LEU A 37 -11.69 -5.70 10.62
CA LEU A 37 -11.31 -4.42 10.03
C LEU A 37 -10.17 -3.72 10.80
N TYR A 38 -9.87 -4.14 12.03
CA TYR A 38 -8.76 -3.58 12.82
C TYR A 38 -7.37 -3.91 12.23
N PRO A 39 -7.08 -5.19 11.88
CA PRO A 39 -5.90 -5.58 11.11
C PRO A 39 -5.61 -4.72 9.86
N TYR A 40 -6.65 -4.24 9.16
CA TYR A 40 -6.49 -3.39 7.98
C TYR A 40 -5.70 -2.11 8.29
N TYR A 41 -5.96 -1.47 9.42
CA TYR A 41 -5.23 -0.28 9.85
C TYR A 41 -3.77 -0.60 10.18
N GLY A 42 -3.49 -1.75 10.80
CA GLY A 42 -2.12 -2.19 11.08
C GLY A 42 -1.32 -2.43 9.80
N VAL A 43 -1.95 -3.03 8.79
CA VAL A 43 -1.35 -3.20 7.45
C VAL A 43 -1.09 -1.84 6.79
N ALA A 44 -2.07 -0.93 6.83
CA ALA A 44 -1.93 0.43 6.30
C ALA A 44 -0.77 1.22 6.95
N MET A 45 -0.67 1.21 8.27
CA MET A 45 0.43 1.86 9.00
C MET A 45 1.78 1.28 8.59
N SER A 46 1.88 -0.04 8.59
CA SER A 46 3.14 -0.76 8.31
C SER A 46 3.62 -0.53 6.88
N LEU A 47 2.71 -0.58 5.91
CA LEU A 47 3.02 -0.28 4.51
C LEU A 47 3.39 1.20 4.34
N GLY A 48 2.61 2.13 4.91
CA GLY A 48 2.91 3.56 4.80
C GLY A 48 4.31 3.88 5.29
N TRP A 49 4.66 3.34 6.46
CA TRP A 49 5.97 3.51 7.06
C TRP A 49 7.10 2.91 6.21
N LEU A 50 6.99 1.63 5.85
CA LEU A 50 8.02 0.91 5.10
C LEU A 50 8.28 1.57 3.74
N PHE A 51 7.22 1.87 2.99
CA PHE A 51 7.34 2.45 1.65
C PHE A 51 7.80 3.90 1.68
N GLY A 52 7.41 4.66 2.70
CA GLY A 52 7.93 6.01 2.92
C GLY A 52 9.43 6.01 3.21
N LEU A 53 9.92 5.08 4.04
CA LEU A 53 11.36 4.92 4.30
C LEU A 53 12.14 4.53 3.04
N LEU A 54 11.65 3.56 2.28
CA LEU A 54 12.29 3.15 1.03
C LEU A 54 12.34 4.30 0.03
N CYS A 55 11.24 5.05 -0.10
CA CYS A 55 11.17 6.22 -0.97
C CYS A 55 12.17 7.30 -0.52
N ALA A 56 12.12 7.73 0.74
CA ALA A 56 13.01 8.74 1.32
C ALA A 56 14.48 8.43 1.04
N ASN A 57 14.91 7.21 1.36
CA ASN A 57 16.29 6.77 1.17
C ASN A 57 16.69 6.72 -0.31
N ARG A 58 15.77 6.35 -1.21
CA ARG A 58 16.06 6.29 -2.64
C ARG A 58 16.22 7.68 -3.24
N THR A 59 15.40 8.63 -2.79
CA THR A 59 15.35 10.00 -3.31
C THR A 59 16.36 10.94 -2.66
N ARG A 60 17.07 10.50 -1.61
CA ARG A 60 17.97 11.36 -0.82
C ARG A 60 19.07 12.01 -1.67
N ASP A 61 19.63 11.24 -2.61
CA ASP A 61 20.79 11.62 -3.43
C ASP A 61 20.42 11.84 -4.91
N MET A 62 19.13 11.93 -5.23
CA MET A 62 18.65 12.12 -6.62
C MET A 62 18.31 13.58 -6.89
N ASP A 63 18.96 14.18 -7.89
CA ASP A 63 18.58 15.50 -8.42
C ASP A 63 17.14 15.49 -8.94
N THR A 64 16.42 16.58 -8.69
CA THR A 64 14.96 16.81 -8.69
C THR A 64 14.05 16.19 -9.79
N GLY A 65 14.56 15.66 -10.91
CA GLY A 65 13.76 15.20 -12.05
C GLY A 65 13.16 13.78 -11.93
N PRO A 66 13.95 12.72 -11.68
CA PRO A 66 13.47 11.34 -11.53
C PRO A 66 12.65 11.14 -10.24
N THR A 67 12.81 12.02 -9.26
CA THR A 67 12.27 11.93 -7.90
C THR A 67 10.75 11.77 -7.86
N ARG A 68 10.03 12.54 -8.68
CA ARG A 68 8.54 12.53 -8.67
C ARG A 68 7.95 11.20 -9.14
N ARG A 69 8.55 10.55 -10.15
CA ARG A 69 8.09 9.24 -10.64
C ARG A 69 8.28 8.15 -9.60
N PHE A 70 9.39 8.18 -8.89
CA PHE A 70 9.63 7.23 -7.79
C PHE A 70 8.63 7.44 -6.66
N ILE A 71 8.42 8.68 -6.21
CA ILE A 71 7.42 8.95 -5.15
C ILE A 71 6.05 8.39 -5.53
N LEU A 72 5.59 8.62 -6.77
CA LEU A 72 4.32 8.09 -7.25
C LEU A 72 4.28 6.56 -7.23
N PHE A 73 5.34 5.90 -7.69
CA PHE A 73 5.43 4.44 -7.67
C PHE A 73 5.36 3.87 -6.24
N TYR A 74 6.15 4.42 -5.32
CA TYR A 74 6.18 3.98 -3.91
C TYR A 74 4.89 4.32 -3.15
N PHE A 75 4.13 5.33 -3.60
CA PHE A 75 2.85 5.73 -3.00
C PHE A 75 1.66 4.93 -3.55
N VAL A 76 1.53 4.81 -4.87
CA VAL A 76 0.34 4.22 -5.51
C VAL A 76 0.42 2.69 -5.57
N GLY A 77 1.63 2.13 -5.66
CA GLY A 77 1.83 0.69 -5.75
C GLY A 77 1.18 -0.10 -4.60
N PRO A 78 1.47 0.24 -3.32
CA PRO A 78 0.91 -0.46 -2.17
C PRO A 78 -0.61 -0.30 -1.99
N ILE A 79 -1.26 0.67 -2.65
CA ILE A 79 -2.71 0.90 -2.48
C ILE A 79 -3.52 -0.32 -2.93
N GLY A 80 -3.17 -0.94 -4.06
CA GLY A 80 -3.86 -2.15 -4.53
C GLY A 80 -3.78 -3.30 -3.53
N PHE A 81 -2.70 -3.38 -2.74
CA PHE A 81 -2.57 -4.38 -1.68
C PHE A 81 -3.56 -4.11 -0.53
N LEU A 82 -3.77 -2.84 -0.17
CA LEU A 82 -4.75 -2.49 0.87
C LEU A 82 -6.16 -2.93 0.47
N PHE A 83 -6.61 -2.56 -0.73
CA PHE A 83 -7.94 -2.95 -1.19
C PHE A 83 -8.12 -4.47 -1.25
N LEU A 84 -7.11 -5.20 -1.75
CA LEU A 84 -7.13 -6.66 -1.76
C LEU A 84 -7.27 -7.26 -0.35
N VAL A 85 -6.58 -6.70 0.65
CA VAL A 85 -6.70 -7.14 2.05
C VAL A 85 -8.10 -6.91 2.61
N ARG A 86 -8.78 -5.83 2.19
CA ARG A 86 -10.19 -5.62 2.57
C ARG A 86 -11.10 -6.64 1.91
N ASP A 87 -10.88 -6.98 0.64
CA ASP A 87 -11.72 -7.93 -0.08
C ASP A 87 -11.65 -9.34 0.51
N MET A 88 -10.59 -9.63 1.29
CA MET A 88 -10.50 -10.86 2.08
C MET A 88 -11.43 -10.88 3.31
N ALA A 89 -11.83 -9.71 3.83
CA ALA A 89 -12.74 -9.61 4.97
C ALA A 89 -14.16 -10.06 4.58
N THR A 90 -14.95 -10.50 5.57
CA THR A 90 -16.33 -10.94 5.32
C THR A 90 -17.20 -9.81 4.78
N LEU A 91 -18.15 -10.14 3.91
CA LEU A 91 -19.06 -9.15 3.31
C LEU A 91 -19.85 -8.37 4.38
N GLU A 92 -20.22 -9.02 5.49
CA GLU A 92 -20.88 -8.37 6.62
C GLU A 92 -20.00 -7.30 7.26
N ALA A 93 -18.72 -7.61 7.53
CA ALA A 93 -17.77 -6.65 8.07
C ALA A 93 -17.55 -5.48 7.09
N GLN A 94 -17.42 -5.78 5.79
CA GLN A 94 -17.28 -4.75 4.77
C GLN A 94 -18.47 -3.78 4.74
N LYS A 95 -19.71 -4.30 4.81
CA LYS A 95 -20.94 -3.49 4.85
C LYS A 95 -21.09 -2.70 6.14
N ALA A 96 -20.70 -3.26 7.28
CA ALA A 96 -20.75 -2.59 8.58
C ALA A 96 -19.80 -1.38 8.64
N ALA A 97 -18.69 -1.40 7.88
CA ALA A 97 -17.75 -0.29 7.83
C ALA A 97 -17.29 0.00 6.39
N PRO A 98 -18.11 0.73 5.60
CA PRO A 98 -17.83 0.99 4.18
C PRO A 98 -16.65 1.95 3.97
N PHE A 99 -16.35 2.82 4.94
CA PHE A 99 -15.30 3.84 4.82
C PHE A 99 -13.91 3.37 5.25
N VAL A 100 -13.75 2.12 5.71
CA VAL A 100 -12.45 1.60 6.16
C VAL A 100 -11.36 1.74 5.10
N PRO A 101 -11.60 1.51 3.79
CA PRO A 101 -10.61 1.78 2.75
C PRO A 101 -10.04 3.18 2.78
N LEU A 102 -10.94 4.17 2.86
CA LEU A 102 -10.59 5.58 2.85
C LEU A 102 -9.78 5.93 4.10
N TRP A 103 -10.18 5.42 5.26
CA TRP A 103 -9.46 5.64 6.50
C TRP A 103 -8.08 4.99 6.50
N GLY A 104 -7.94 3.74 6.08
CA GLY A 104 -6.61 3.12 6.00
C GLY A 104 -5.75 3.72 4.89
N LEU A 105 -6.33 4.22 3.79
CA LEU A 105 -5.57 5.03 2.83
C LEU A 105 -5.04 6.30 3.50
N GLY A 106 -5.86 6.97 4.32
CA GLY A 106 -5.42 8.13 5.10
C GLY A 106 -4.28 7.80 6.06
N VAL A 107 -4.40 6.70 6.80
CA VAL A 107 -3.35 6.21 7.70
C VAL A 107 -2.07 5.88 6.92
N TYR A 108 -2.17 5.12 5.84
CA TYR A 108 -1.06 4.83 4.93
C TYR A 108 -0.37 6.12 4.45
N ALA A 109 -1.15 7.08 3.97
CA ALA A 109 -0.65 8.33 3.43
C ALA A 109 0.07 9.17 4.48
N ILE A 110 -0.46 9.26 5.71
CA ILE A 110 0.19 9.95 6.82
C ILE A 110 1.58 9.34 7.07
N PHE A 111 1.66 8.03 7.30
CA PHE A 111 2.94 7.37 7.60
C PHE A 111 3.94 7.47 6.44
N PHE A 112 3.46 7.33 5.20
CA PHE A 112 4.28 7.50 4.01
C PHE A 112 4.86 8.92 3.92
N LEU A 113 3.99 9.94 3.99
CA LEU A 113 4.40 11.34 3.88
C LEU A 113 5.32 11.74 5.02
N THR A 114 5.04 11.31 6.25
CA THR A 114 5.92 11.56 7.41
C THR A 114 7.33 11.04 7.13
N ALA A 115 7.49 9.80 6.70
CA ALA A 115 8.80 9.24 6.42
C ALA A 115 9.51 9.93 5.23
N VAL A 116 8.77 10.31 4.18
CA VAL A 116 9.30 11.03 3.00
C VAL A 116 9.74 12.45 3.35
N ILE A 117 8.89 13.23 4.03
CA ILE A 117 9.15 14.62 4.40
C ILE A 117 10.33 14.70 5.38
N LEU A 118 10.32 13.85 6.42
CA LEU A 118 11.37 13.83 7.43
C LEU A 118 12.65 13.13 6.96
N ARG A 119 12.63 12.50 5.78
CA ARG A 119 13.75 11.73 5.21
C ARG A 119 14.35 10.72 6.21
N LEU A 120 13.48 9.95 6.87
CA LEU A 120 13.89 9.07 7.97
C LEU A 120 14.85 7.96 7.50
N PRO A 121 15.89 7.62 8.29
CA PRO A 121 16.82 6.55 7.96
C PRO A 121 16.17 5.17 8.12
N LEU A 122 16.59 4.20 7.32
CA LEU A 122 16.26 2.80 7.56
C LEU A 122 17.02 2.31 8.81
N PRO A 123 16.38 1.54 9.71
CA PRO A 123 17.08 0.94 10.84
C PRO A 123 18.23 0.06 10.32
N GLY A 124 19.47 0.42 10.69
CA GLY A 124 20.70 -0.30 10.29
C GLY A 124 21.59 0.40 9.25
N LYS A 125 21.33 1.67 8.93
CA LYS A 125 22.24 2.54 8.18
C LYS A 125 22.62 3.79 8.97
#